data_AF-A0A830E878-F1
#
_entry.id   AF-A0A830E878-F1
#
_cell.length_a   1.000
_cell.length_b   1.000
_cell.length_c   1.000
_cell.angle_alpha   90.00
_cell.angle_beta   90.00
_cell.angle_gamma   90.00
#
_symmetry.space_group_name_H-M   'P 1'
#
loop_
_entity.id
_entity.type
_entity.pdbx_description
1 polymer ?
#
loop_
_entity_poly.entity_id
_entity_poly.type
_entity_poly.pdbx_seq_one_letter_code
_entity_poly.pdbx_strand_id
1 'polypeptide(L)'
;MAPTITKIESTEFSYTLDDVGTDGHGFNLVYDPGETTERKLFALQIHTDEGITGEYIGGNSPGAAQINTFADYLVGKNPLERERHWSEIKRALRKYDRMGIGPVDIALWDFAGKYYDAPIHELLGTYRTRLPTYASTYHGDDAGGLDSPEAYADFAEECRDAGFPGFKIHGWGGGDDARDVRREVETVRAVGERVGDEMDLMVDPACELATFADALKVGRACDEYDYLWLEDPYRDGGISQHGHQKLRELIDTPLLQTEHVRGLEPHTDFVASGATDFVRADPEYDGGITGAMKIVRVAEGFGLDVEFHAPGPAQRQCMAAARNANYYELALVHPLANNTQPPVYRGDYSDMFDTIDERGTVPVPDGPGLGVDYDWEYVEANATGSVHSYE
;
A
#
# COMPACT_ATOMS: atom_id res chain seq x y z
N MET A 1 7.88 -3.63 -35.38
CA MET A 1 6.47 -3.33 -35.67
C MET A 1 5.90 -2.72 -34.39
N ALA A 2 4.60 -2.52 -34.22
CA ALA A 2 4.12 -2.29 -32.85
C ALA A 2 4.26 -3.63 -32.10
N PRO A 3 4.78 -3.66 -30.86
CA PRO A 3 4.82 -4.89 -30.09
C PRO A 3 3.40 -5.43 -29.90
N THR A 4 3.29 -6.73 -29.73
CA THR A 4 2.01 -7.43 -29.55
C THR A 4 2.12 -8.37 -28.37
N ILE A 5 1.12 -8.34 -27.48
CA ILE A 5 0.97 -9.32 -26.39
C ILE A 5 0.65 -10.68 -27.02
N THR A 6 1.50 -11.67 -26.76
CA THR A 6 1.35 -13.03 -27.28
C THR A 6 0.77 -13.98 -26.26
N LYS A 7 1.02 -13.75 -24.97
CA LYS A 7 0.55 -14.61 -23.90
C LYS A 7 0.51 -13.86 -22.57
N ILE A 8 -0.46 -14.17 -21.73
CA ILE A 8 -0.52 -13.70 -20.34
C ILE A 8 -0.53 -14.94 -19.43
N GLU A 9 0.32 -14.95 -18.41
CA GLU A 9 0.40 -16.01 -17.41
C GLU A 9 0.26 -15.43 -16.01
N SER A 10 -0.58 -16.05 -15.18
CA SER A 10 -0.71 -15.75 -13.76
C SER A 10 -0.49 -17.01 -12.95
N THR A 11 0.43 -16.96 -12.00
CA THR A 11 0.80 -18.05 -11.10
C THR A 11 0.50 -17.67 -9.65
N GLU A 12 -0.36 -18.42 -8.97
CA GLU A 12 -0.53 -18.30 -7.52
C GLU A 12 0.59 -19.09 -6.82
N PHE A 13 1.26 -18.46 -5.86
CA PHE A 13 2.27 -19.09 -5.01
C PHE A 13 2.06 -18.66 -3.55
N SER A 14 2.60 -19.43 -2.62
CA SER A 14 2.58 -19.10 -1.20
C SER A 14 3.97 -18.91 -0.60
N TYR A 15 4.01 -18.21 0.52
CA TYR A 15 5.18 -18.11 1.40
C TYR A 15 4.70 -17.99 2.84
N THR A 16 5.57 -18.30 3.78
CA THR A 16 5.24 -18.28 5.21
C THR A 16 5.74 -17.01 5.88
N LEU A 17 4.99 -16.57 6.88
CA LEU A 17 5.41 -15.60 7.87
C LEU A 17 5.46 -16.31 9.22
N ASP A 18 6.67 -16.43 9.75
CA ASP A 18 6.92 -17.02 11.07
C ASP A 18 6.56 -16.01 12.17
N ASP A 19 6.02 -16.50 13.28
CA ASP A 19 5.56 -15.72 14.44
C ASP A 19 4.50 -14.67 14.10
N VAL A 20 3.73 -14.91 13.03
CA VAL A 20 2.64 -14.05 12.58
C VAL A 20 1.36 -14.86 12.54
N GLY A 21 0.32 -14.31 13.15
CA GLY A 21 -1.02 -14.86 13.16
C GLY A 21 -2.04 -13.82 12.69
N THR A 22 -3.27 -14.00 13.16
CA THR A 22 -4.34 -13.03 12.98
C THR A 22 -4.98 -12.72 14.32
N ASP A 23 -5.56 -11.53 14.44
CA ASP A 23 -6.39 -11.18 15.59
C ASP A 23 -7.54 -12.19 15.81
N GLY A 24 -8.27 -12.05 16.93
CA GLY A 24 -9.34 -12.99 17.30
C GLY A 24 -10.50 -13.11 16.28
N HIS A 25 -10.54 -12.25 15.26
CA HIS A 25 -11.52 -12.31 14.16
C HIS A 25 -10.94 -12.82 12.83
N GLY A 26 -9.61 -12.90 12.70
CA GLY A 26 -8.97 -13.40 11.49
C GLY A 26 -8.78 -12.33 10.41
N PHE A 27 -8.90 -11.05 10.72
CA PHE A 27 -8.86 -9.97 9.72
C PHE A 27 -7.53 -9.24 9.68
N ASN A 28 -6.96 -8.97 10.85
CA ASN A 28 -5.75 -8.18 10.99
C ASN A 28 -4.56 -9.08 11.29
N LEU A 29 -3.42 -8.81 10.66
CA LEU A 29 -2.17 -9.48 11.00
C LEU A 29 -1.63 -8.91 12.31
N VAL A 30 -1.22 -9.81 13.20
CA VAL A 30 -0.64 -9.49 14.51
C VAL A 30 0.56 -10.38 14.76
N TYR A 31 1.44 -9.98 15.66
CA TYR A 31 2.46 -10.88 16.18
C TYR A 31 1.81 -12.00 17.01
N ASP A 32 2.18 -13.24 16.69
CA ASP A 32 1.67 -14.44 17.38
C ASP A 32 2.80 -15.48 17.49
N PRO A 33 3.58 -15.46 18.59
CA PRO A 33 4.78 -16.27 18.74
C PRO A 33 4.50 -17.77 18.61
N GLY A 34 5.23 -18.42 17.70
CA GLY A 34 5.12 -19.84 17.41
C GLY A 34 4.05 -20.22 16.39
N GLU A 35 3.23 -19.27 15.94
CA GLU A 35 2.31 -19.47 14.82
C GLU A 35 2.99 -19.17 13.48
N THR A 36 2.44 -19.72 12.41
CA THR A 36 2.95 -19.50 11.06
C THR A 36 1.80 -19.24 10.11
N THR A 37 1.75 -18.02 9.56
CA THR A 37 0.74 -17.64 8.58
C THR A 37 1.23 -17.92 7.17
N GLU A 38 0.46 -18.67 6.39
CA GLU A 38 0.67 -18.81 4.95
C GLU A 38 0.03 -17.63 4.22
N ARG A 39 0.82 -16.83 3.50
CA ARG A 39 0.33 -15.80 2.58
C ARG A 39 0.37 -16.28 1.15
N LYS A 40 -0.60 -15.83 0.35
CA LYS A 40 -0.70 -16.13 -1.09
C LYS A 40 -0.64 -14.85 -1.90
N LEU A 41 0.18 -14.86 -2.93
CA LEU A 41 0.32 -13.77 -3.90
C LEU A 41 0.24 -14.33 -5.32
N PHE A 42 0.18 -13.41 -6.28
CA PHE A 42 0.14 -13.74 -7.69
C PHE A 42 1.35 -13.16 -8.41
N ALA A 43 1.97 -13.97 -9.24
CA ALA A 43 3.04 -13.57 -10.13
C ALA A 43 2.48 -13.53 -11.57
N LEU A 44 2.61 -12.39 -12.23
CA LEU A 44 2.08 -12.13 -13.57
C LEU A 44 3.22 -11.96 -14.57
N GLN A 45 3.11 -12.62 -15.71
CA GLN A 45 3.97 -12.43 -16.88
C GLN A 45 3.14 -12.09 -18.11
N ILE A 46 3.51 -11.02 -18.82
CA ILE A 46 2.91 -10.60 -20.08
C ILE A 46 3.98 -10.71 -21.16
N HIS A 47 3.90 -11.79 -21.94
CA HIS A 47 4.84 -12.10 -23.00
C HIS A 47 4.48 -11.34 -24.28
N THR A 48 5.50 -10.97 -25.05
CA THR A 48 5.33 -10.23 -26.30
C THR A 48 6.11 -10.83 -27.46
N ASP A 49 5.78 -10.42 -28.69
CA ASP A 49 6.48 -10.81 -29.92
C ASP A 49 7.89 -10.21 -30.07
N GLU A 50 8.25 -9.23 -29.23
CA GLU A 50 9.60 -8.64 -29.16
C GLU A 50 10.55 -9.44 -28.25
N GLY A 51 10.07 -10.49 -27.59
CA GLY A 51 10.87 -11.30 -26.65
C GLY A 51 11.15 -10.62 -25.31
N ILE A 52 10.40 -9.55 -25.00
CA ILE A 52 10.42 -8.84 -23.72
C ILE A 52 9.14 -9.20 -22.96
N THR A 53 9.29 -9.55 -21.69
CA THR A 53 8.18 -9.91 -20.80
C THR A 53 8.00 -8.82 -19.74
N GLY A 54 6.78 -8.29 -19.64
CA GLY A 54 6.37 -7.44 -18.53
C GLY A 54 5.97 -8.30 -17.34
N GLU A 55 6.46 -7.95 -16.15
CA GLU A 55 6.38 -8.81 -14.98
C GLU A 55 5.92 -8.03 -13.75
N TYR A 56 5.17 -8.70 -12.88
CA TYR A 56 4.83 -8.16 -11.57
C TYR A 56 4.51 -9.28 -10.59
N ILE A 57 4.96 -9.16 -9.34
CA ILE A 57 4.57 -10.04 -8.23
C ILE A 57 3.90 -9.19 -7.17
N GLY A 58 2.64 -9.51 -6.86
CA GLY A 58 1.81 -8.77 -5.91
C GLY A 58 0.33 -9.12 -6.05
N GLY A 59 -0.55 -8.25 -5.56
CA GLY A 59 -2.00 -8.43 -5.63
C GLY A 59 -2.56 -9.52 -4.72
N ASN A 60 -3.88 -9.68 -4.78
CA ASN A 60 -4.63 -10.62 -3.95
C ASN A 60 -5.59 -11.49 -4.78
N SER A 61 -6.15 -12.55 -4.17
CA SER A 61 -7.00 -13.51 -4.88
C SER A 61 -8.26 -12.87 -5.51
N PRO A 62 -8.98 -11.94 -4.86
CA PRO A 62 -10.09 -11.23 -5.50
C PRO A 62 -9.70 -10.44 -6.76
N GLY A 63 -8.57 -9.73 -6.72
CA GLY A 63 -8.03 -8.99 -7.86
C GLY A 63 -7.61 -9.94 -8.99
N ALA A 64 -6.86 -10.99 -8.67
CA ALA A 64 -6.41 -11.99 -9.64
C ALA A 64 -7.59 -12.68 -10.35
N ALA A 65 -8.65 -13.00 -9.61
CA ALA A 65 -9.86 -13.60 -10.19
C ALA A 65 -10.51 -12.71 -11.27
N GLN A 66 -10.41 -11.38 -11.15
CA GLN A 66 -10.96 -10.44 -12.14
C GLN A 66 -10.20 -10.44 -13.45
N ILE A 67 -8.92 -10.84 -13.47
CA ILE A 67 -8.09 -10.94 -14.68
C ILE A 67 -8.74 -11.90 -15.70
N ASN A 68 -9.36 -12.99 -15.23
CA ASN A 68 -10.13 -13.92 -16.06
C ASN A 68 -11.25 -13.26 -16.88
N THR A 69 -11.69 -12.06 -16.51
CA THR A 69 -12.76 -11.34 -17.20
C THR A 69 -12.27 -10.60 -18.44
N PHE A 70 -10.97 -10.27 -18.51
CA PHE A 70 -10.45 -9.35 -19.54
C PHE A 70 -9.10 -9.76 -20.16
N ALA A 71 -8.40 -10.78 -19.67
CA ALA A 71 -7.10 -11.17 -20.22
C ALA A 71 -7.16 -11.50 -21.73
N ASP A 72 -8.18 -12.23 -22.18
CA ASP A 72 -8.41 -12.55 -23.60
C ASP A 72 -8.52 -11.29 -24.50
N TYR A 73 -8.97 -10.16 -23.94
CA TYR A 73 -9.04 -8.91 -24.69
C TYR A 73 -7.65 -8.32 -24.99
N LEU A 74 -6.68 -8.56 -24.11
CA LEU A 74 -5.33 -8.01 -24.21
C LEU A 74 -4.44 -8.79 -25.19
N VAL A 75 -4.66 -10.10 -25.33
CA VAL A 75 -3.94 -10.92 -26.30
C VAL A 75 -4.13 -10.38 -27.72
N GLY A 76 -3.03 -10.27 -28.47
CA GLY A 76 -3.02 -9.68 -29.80
C GLY A 76 -3.07 -8.15 -29.82
N LYS A 77 -3.00 -7.47 -28.66
CA LYS A 77 -2.94 -6.00 -28.59
C LYS A 77 -1.53 -5.49 -28.33
N ASN A 78 -1.32 -4.22 -28.65
CA ASN A 78 -0.08 -3.54 -28.32
C ASN A 78 -0.03 -3.20 -26.81
N PRO A 79 0.97 -3.69 -26.05
CA PRO A 79 1.10 -3.44 -24.61
C PRO A 79 1.38 -1.96 -24.26
N LEU A 80 1.87 -1.16 -25.21
CA LEU A 80 2.15 0.26 -24.99
C LEU A 80 0.89 1.14 -24.95
N GLU A 81 -0.26 0.62 -25.38
CA GLU A 81 -1.54 1.35 -25.40
C GLU A 81 -2.25 1.30 -24.03
N ARG A 82 -1.48 1.48 -22.94
CA ARG A 82 -1.89 1.30 -21.54
C ARG A 82 -3.14 2.08 -21.16
N GLU A 83 -3.21 3.36 -21.52
CA GLU A 83 -4.40 4.19 -21.23
C GLU A 83 -5.68 3.63 -21.85
N ARG A 84 -5.58 3.09 -23.08
CA ARG A 84 -6.73 2.47 -23.76
C ARG A 84 -7.15 1.20 -23.02
N HIS A 85 -6.19 0.35 -22.68
CA HIS A 85 -6.44 -0.90 -21.96
C HIS A 85 -7.06 -0.63 -20.59
N TRP A 86 -6.48 0.29 -19.83
CA TRP A 86 -7.00 0.76 -18.55
C TRP A 86 -8.47 1.20 -18.66
N SER A 87 -8.78 2.04 -19.66
CA SER A 87 -10.15 2.54 -19.88
C SER A 87 -11.14 1.43 -20.25
N GLU A 88 -10.77 0.51 -21.14
CA GLU A 88 -11.65 -0.60 -21.54
C GLU A 88 -11.86 -1.62 -20.41
N ILE A 89 -10.80 -1.96 -19.66
CA ILE A 89 -10.89 -2.91 -18.56
C ILE A 89 -11.70 -2.31 -17.41
N LYS A 90 -11.50 -1.03 -17.08
CA LYS A 90 -12.34 -0.32 -16.11
C LYS A 90 -13.83 -0.43 -16.45
N ARG A 91 -14.20 -0.27 -17.73
CA ARG A 91 -15.58 -0.46 -18.20
C ARG A 91 -16.03 -1.93 -18.10
N ALA A 92 -15.15 -2.87 -18.44
CA ALA A 92 -15.42 -4.31 -18.34
C ALA A 92 -15.75 -4.71 -16.89
N LEU A 93 -14.98 -4.21 -15.92
CA LEU A 93 -15.08 -4.50 -14.49
C LEU A 93 -16.05 -3.59 -13.72
N ARG A 94 -16.90 -2.81 -14.40
CA ARG A 94 -17.83 -1.85 -13.76
C ARG A 94 -18.80 -2.40 -12.70
N LYS A 95 -18.88 -3.73 -12.55
CA LYS A 95 -19.70 -4.44 -11.54
C LYS A 95 -18.91 -4.91 -10.32
N TYR A 96 -17.59 -4.71 -10.31
CA TYR A 96 -16.65 -5.16 -9.28
C TYR A 96 -15.84 -3.96 -8.77
N ASP A 97 -14.96 -4.20 -7.79
CA ASP A 97 -14.05 -3.19 -7.22
C ASP A 97 -12.96 -2.71 -8.19
N ARG A 98 -12.68 -3.48 -9.26
CA ARG A 98 -11.70 -3.20 -10.32
C ARG A 98 -10.23 -3.40 -9.91
N MET A 99 -9.95 -4.03 -8.77
CA MET A 99 -8.58 -4.27 -8.29
C MET A 99 -7.76 -5.16 -9.24
N GLY A 100 -8.41 -5.98 -10.08
CA GLY A 100 -7.69 -6.78 -11.09
C GLY A 100 -6.96 -5.97 -12.16
N ILE A 101 -7.25 -4.67 -12.30
CA ILE A 101 -6.54 -3.79 -13.25
C ILE A 101 -5.09 -3.58 -12.79
N GLY A 102 -4.86 -3.44 -11.48
CA GLY A 102 -3.58 -3.00 -10.91
C GLY A 102 -2.40 -3.85 -11.33
N PRO A 103 -2.37 -5.15 -10.98
CA PRO A 103 -1.28 -6.05 -11.34
C PRO A 103 -0.98 -6.09 -12.84
N VAL A 104 -2.02 -6.04 -13.69
CA VAL A 104 -1.85 -6.07 -15.14
C VAL A 104 -1.29 -4.77 -15.69
N ASP A 105 -1.80 -3.61 -15.24
CA ASP A 105 -1.28 -2.32 -15.66
C ASP A 105 0.17 -2.12 -15.19
N ILE A 106 0.53 -2.56 -13.97
CA ILE A 106 1.89 -2.54 -13.47
C ILE A 106 2.82 -3.38 -14.37
N ALA A 107 2.45 -4.62 -14.71
CA ALA A 107 3.24 -5.45 -15.62
C ALA A 107 3.36 -4.86 -17.04
N LEU A 108 2.33 -4.16 -17.54
CA LEU A 108 2.42 -3.43 -18.81
C LEU A 108 3.37 -2.22 -18.74
N TRP A 109 3.47 -1.56 -17.58
CA TRP A 109 4.45 -0.50 -17.33
C TRP A 109 5.86 -1.06 -17.20
N ASP A 110 6.02 -2.21 -16.54
CA ASP A 110 7.29 -2.92 -16.48
C ASP A 110 7.78 -3.32 -17.87
N PHE A 111 6.91 -3.90 -18.71
CA PHE A 111 7.19 -4.14 -20.13
C PHE A 111 7.66 -2.85 -20.83
N ALA A 112 6.97 -1.74 -20.62
CA ALA A 112 7.30 -0.49 -21.29
C ALA A 112 8.68 0.04 -20.88
N GLY A 113 9.01 -0.02 -19.59
CA GLY A 113 10.34 0.36 -19.11
C GLY A 113 11.43 -0.55 -19.67
N LYS A 114 11.22 -1.87 -19.68
CA LYS A 114 12.15 -2.83 -20.33
C LYS A 114 12.28 -2.60 -21.84
N TYR A 115 11.17 -2.32 -22.52
CA TYR A 115 11.14 -2.04 -23.97
C TYR A 115 11.90 -0.76 -24.34
N TYR A 116 11.86 0.25 -23.48
CA TYR A 116 12.55 1.52 -23.68
C TYR A 116 13.91 1.62 -22.97
N ASP A 117 14.33 0.57 -22.27
CA ASP A 117 15.56 0.52 -21.46
C ASP A 117 15.64 1.69 -20.45
N ALA A 118 14.54 1.90 -19.71
CA ALA A 118 14.41 3.01 -18.75
C ALA A 118 13.56 2.60 -17.53
N PRO A 119 13.88 3.11 -16.32
CA PRO A 119 13.03 2.94 -15.15
C PRO A 119 11.71 3.70 -15.34
N ILE A 120 10.64 3.19 -14.71
CA ILE A 120 9.29 3.78 -14.86
C ILE A 120 9.26 5.24 -14.38
N HIS A 121 9.97 5.61 -13.30
CA HIS A 121 10.00 6.98 -12.80
C HIS A 121 10.61 7.98 -13.80
N GLU A 122 11.51 7.55 -14.68
CA GLU A 122 12.03 8.40 -15.77
C GLU A 122 10.98 8.58 -16.86
N LEU A 123 10.28 7.50 -17.23
CA LEU A 123 9.17 7.56 -18.19
C LEU A 123 8.02 8.46 -17.71
N LEU A 124 7.77 8.50 -16.39
CA LEU A 124 6.76 9.35 -15.76
C LEU A 124 7.23 10.80 -15.52
N GLY A 125 8.54 11.05 -15.53
CA GLY A 125 9.16 12.32 -15.18
C GLY A 125 9.58 12.37 -13.71
N THR A 126 10.86 12.09 -13.47
CA THR A 126 11.41 11.95 -12.11
C THR A 126 11.45 13.27 -11.36
N TYR A 127 10.99 13.24 -10.11
CA TYR A 127 11.07 14.33 -9.16
C TYR A 127 12.19 14.09 -8.13
N ARG A 128 12.29 12.87 -7.58
CA ARG A 128 13.30 12.46 -6.59
C ARG A 128 13.65 10.98 -6.74
N THR A 129 14.81 10.58 -6.23
CA THR A 129 15.31 9.19 -6.28
C THR A 129 15.63 8.59 -4.90
N ARG A 130 15.33 9.35 -3.84
CA ARG A 130 15.38 8.92 -2.44
C ARG A 130 14.07 9.33 -1.78
N LEU A 131 13.44 8.42 -1.06
CA LEU A 131 12.12 8.61 -0.48
C LEU A 131 12.25 8.62 1.04
N PRO A 132 11.87 9.71 1.74
CA PRO A 132 11.69 9.68 3.20
C PRO A 132 10.70 8.58 3.56
N THR A 133 10.96 7.81 4.62
CA THR A 133 10.20 6.60 4.93
C THR A 133 9.67 6.64 6.35
N TYR A 134 8.40 6.28 6.56
CA TYR A 134 7.88 6.04 7.91
C TYR A 134 7.78 4.54 8.20
N ALA A 135 7.87 4.21 9.49
CA ALA A 135 7.61 2.87 10.00
C ALA A 135 6.10 2.70 10.23
N SER A 136 5.48 1.73 9.54
CA SER A 136 4.05 1.43 9.62
C SER A 136 3.82 0.14 10.39
N THR A 137 3.25 0.18 11.59
CA THR A 137 3.26 -0.98 12.50
C THR A 137 2.37 -2.12 12.02
N TYR A 138 2.55 -3.33 12.56
CA TYR A 138 1.43 -4.29 12.65
C TYR A 138 0.31 -3.73 13.53
N HIS A 139 -0.87 -4.36 13.48
CA HIS A 139 -1.91 -4.09 14.48
C HIS A 139 -1.45 -4.52 15.87
N GLY A 140 -2.06 -3.89 16.90
CA GLY A 140 -1.80 -4.24 18.28
C GLY A 140 -2.16 -5.68 18.61
N ASP A 141 -1.33 -6.30 19.43
CA ASP A 141 -1.43 -7.69 19.83
C ASP A 141 -1.64 -7.84 21.34
N ASP A 142 -1.71 -9.07 21.84
CA ASP A 142 -1.68 -9.36 23.28
C ASP A 142 -0.58 -10.39 23.60
N ALA A 143 0.43 -10.48 22.74
CA ALA A 143 1.48 -11.50 22.74
C ALA A 143 2.90 -10.95 22.94
N GLY A 144 3.04 -9.62 23.01
CA GLY A 144 4.27 -8.90 23.30
C GLY A 144 4.78 -8.14 22.08
N GLY A 145 5.44 -7.01 22.30
CA GLY A 145 5.95 -6.16 21.22
C GLY A 145 5.06 -4.95 20.98
N LEU A 146 3.80 -5.15 20.56
CA LEU A 146 2.79 -4.10 20.44
C LEU A 146 1.56 -4.39 21.31
N ASP A 147 1.79 -4.76 22.58
CA ASP A 147 0.78 -5.25 23.52
C ASP A 147 0.27 -4.21 24.55
N SER A 148 0.84 -3.00 24.55
CA SER A 148 0.41 -1.91 25.42
C SER A 148 0.72 -0.53 24.83
N PRO A 149 0.04 0.55 25.28
CA PRO A 149 0.41 1.92 24.94
C PRO A 149 1.91 2.22 25.10
N GLU A 150 2.51 1.77 26.21
CA GLU A 150 3.94 1.94 26.47
C GLU A 150 4.81 1.12 25.50
N ALA A 151 4.41 -0.09 25.12
CA ALA A 151 5.16 -0.89 24.15
C ALA A 151 5.19 -0.25 22.76
N TYR A 152 4.08 0.36 22.33
CA TYR A 152 4.06 1.22 21.13
C TYR A 152 5.03 2.39 21.23
N ALA A 153 5.07 3.08 22.38
CA ALA A 153 5.98 4.19 22.59
C ALA A 153 7.46 3.75 22.59
N ASP A 154 7.76 2.61 23.20
CA ASP A 154 9.09 2.02 23.19
C ASP A 154 9.52 1.64 21.76
N PHE A 155 8.63 1.04 20.96
CA PHE A 155 8.94 0.71 19.57
C PHE A 155 9.05 1.95 18.67
N ALA A 156 8.26 3.00 18.92
CA ALA A 156 8.41 4.27 18.22
C ALA A 156 9.79 4.90 18.48
N GLU A 157 10.28 4.83 19.74
CA GLU A 157 11.63 5.25 20.10
C GLU A 157 12.71 4.38 19.40
N GLU A 158 12.52 3.06 19.31
CA GLU A 158 13.41 2.19 18.53
C GLU A 158 13.44 2.57 17.05
N CYS A 159 12.29 2.89 16.45
CA CYS A 159 12.19 3.37 15.08
C CYS A 159 12.91 4.73 14.90
N ARG A 160 12.74 5.67 15.83
CA ARG A 160 13.46 6.95 15.85
C ARG A 160 14.97 6.72 15.84
N ASP A 161 15.45 5.86 16.72
CA ASP A 161 16.87 5.56 16.90
C ASP A 161 17.45 4.81 15.69
N ALA A 162 16.62 4.04 14.98
CA ALA A 162 16.96 3.43 13.68
C ALA A 162 17.02 4.45 12.53
N GLY A 163 16.48 5.66 12.73
CA GLY A 163 16.55 6.77 11.78
C GLY A 163 15.26 7.05 11.02
N PHE A 164 14.13 6.41 11.37
CA PHE A 164 12.85 6.73 10.75
C PHE A 164 12.42 8.17 11.11
N PRO A 165 12.08 9.02 10.13
CA PRO A 165 11.51 10.36 10.38
C PRO A 165 10.03 10.34 10.77
N GLY A 166 9.33 9.22 10.62
CA GLY A 166 7.91 9.12 10.98
C GLY A 166 7.48 7.72 11.42
N PHE A 167 6.36 7.65 12.16
CA PHE A 167 5.82 6.42 12.74
C PHE A 167 4.29 6.40 12.67
N LYS A 168 3.72 5.35 12.08
CA LYS A 168 2.28 5.15 11.94
C LYS A 168 1.80 3.99 12.81
N ILE A 169 0.86 4.28 13.71
CA ILE A 169 0.23 3.32 14.62
C ILE A 169 -0.95 2.65 13.90
N HIS A 170 -0.91 1.34 13.74
CA HIS A 170 -2.12 0.54 13.55
C HIS A 170 -2.64 0.08 14.92
N GLY A 171 -3.83 0.52 15.27
CA GLY A 171 -4.41 0.32 16.61
C GLY A 171 -4.82 -1.12 16.92
N TRP A 172 -5.80 -1.26 17.81
CA TRP A 172 -6.23 -2.53 18.38
C TRP A 172 -7.43 -3.10 17.60
N GLY A 173 -7.27 -4.32 17.09
CA GLY A 173 -8.33 -5.05 16.38
C GLY A 173 -9.27 -5.86 17.29
N GLY A 174 -10.04 -6.75 16.68
CA GLY A 174 -10.81 -7.77 17.38
C GLY A 174 -12.27 -7.44 17.75
N GLY A 175 -12.82 -8.27 18.65
CA GLY A 175 -14.25 -8.29 18.96
C GLY A 175 -14.75 -7.20 19.89
N ASP A 176 -16.05 -7.22 20.17
CA ASP A 176 -16.68 -6.27 21.10
C ASP A 176 -16.02 -6.28 22.49
N ASP A 177 -15.46 -7.42 22.90
CA ASP A 177 -14.79 -7.59 24.19
C ASP A 177 -13.34 -7.07 24.21
N ALA A 178 -12.70 -6.91 23.05
CA ALA A 178 -11.31 -6.46 22.91
C ALA A 178 -11.19 -4.98 22.54
N ARG A 179 -12.17 -4.44 21.80
CA ARG A 179 -12.17 -3.05 21.35
C ARG A 179 -12.36 -2.08 22.52
N ASP A 180 -11.33 -1.29 22.80
CA ASP A 180 -11.36 -0.23 23.80
C ASP A 180 -10.75 1.07 23.25
N VAL A 181 -11.62 2.04 22.95
CA VAL A 181 -11.20 3.38 22.51
C VAL A 181 -10.32 4.10 23.54
N ARG A 182 -10.37 3.72 24.82
CA ARG A 182 -9.46 4.29 25.83
C ARG A 182 -8.03 3.81 25.59
N ARG A 183 -7.85 2.53 25.28
CA ARG A 183 -6.56 1.95 24.93
C ARG A 183 -5.99 2.62 23.68
N GLU A 184 -6.81 2.87 22.67
CA GLU A 184 -6.43 3.66 21.47
C GLU A 184 -5.90 5.05 21.85
N VAL A 185 -6.68 5.80 22.62
CA VAL A 185 -6.31 7.16 23.06
C VAL A 185 -5.05 7.15 23.93
N GLU A 186 -4.90 6.17 24.81
CA GLU A 186 -3.71 6.01 25.65
C GLU A 186 -2.47 5.68 24.79
N THR A 187 -2.59 4.82 23.77
CA THR A 187 -1.52 4.53 22.81
C THR A 187 -1.07 5.79 22.06
N VAL A 188 -2.02 6.55 21.51
CA VAL A 188 -1.71 7.81 20.80
C VAL A 188 -0.97 8.78 21.72
N ARG A 189 -1.44 8.97 22.96
CA ARG A 189 -0.77 9.87 23.90
C ARG A 189 0.62 9.38 24.31
N ALA A 190 0.78 8.08 24.56
CA ALA A 190 2.06 7.52 24.99
C ALA A 190 3.14 7.68 23.90
N VAL A 191 2.79 7.44 22.64
CA VAL A 191 3.70 7.64 21.50
C VAL A 191 3.98 9.13 21.30
N GLY A 192 2.94 9.98 21.31
CA GLY A 192 3.07 11.43 21.21
C GLY A 192 4.00 12.03 22.27
N GLU A 193 3.84 11.64 23.54
CA GLU A 193 4.69 12.10 24.65
C GLU A 193 6.13 11.62 24.51
N ARG A 194 6.37 10.43 23.92
CA ARG A 194 7.72 9.86 23.79
C ARG A 194 8.52 10.46 22.65
N VAL A 195 7.92 10.61 21.47
CA VAL A 195 8.66 10.94 20.22
C VAL A 195 8.04 12.05 19.38
N GLY A 196 6.92 12.65 19.78
CA GLY A 196 6.19 13.64 18.95
C GLY A 196 6.96 14.92 18.63
N ASP A 197 7.97 15.28 19.42
CA ASP A 197 8.85 16.43 19.15
C ASP A 197 9.97 16.10 18.12
N GLU A 198 10.13 14.84 17.74
CA GLU A 198 11.26 14.33 16.94
C GLU A 198 10.85 13.61 15.65
N MET A 199 9.60 13.17 15.54
CA MET A 199 9.08 12.40 14.40
C MET A 199 7.69 12.90 13.99
N ASP A 200 7.36 12.78 12.70
CA ASP A 200 5.97 12.88 12.26
C ASP A 200 5.20 11.63 12.72
N LEU A 201 4.06 11.83 13.37
CA LEU A 201 3.25 10.74 13.91
C LEU A 201 1.92 10.59 13.19
N MET A 202 1.51 9.36 12.94
CA MET A 202 0.28 9.03 12.22
C MET A 202 -0.49 7.93 12.95
N VAL A 203 -1.82 7.91 12.77
CA VAL A 203 -2.68 6.85 13.32
C VAL A 203 -3.57 6.31 12.21
N ASP A 204 -3.63 4.99 12.09
CA ASP A 204 -4.45 4.26 11.14
C ASP A 204 -5.18 3.12 11.85
N PRO A 205 -6.41 3.35 12.33
CA PRO A 205 -7.22 2.29 12.91
C PRO A 205 -7.71 1.26 11.89
N ALA A 206 -7.46 1.41 10.58
CA ALA A 206 -7.95 0.52 9.52
C ALA A 206 -9.46 0.23 9.61
N CYS A 207 -10.24 1.29 9.82
CA CYS A 207 -11.69 1.27 10.03
C CYS A 207 -12.16 0.54 11.31
N GLU A 208 -11.32 0.28 12.31
CA GLU A 208 -11.71 -0.51 13.47
C GLU A 208 -12.63 0.22 14.47
N LEU A 209 -12.50 1.55 14.59
CA LEU A 209 -13.25 2.29 15.61
C LEU A 209 -14.77 2.15 15.37
N ALA A 210 -15.48 1.73 16.41
CA ALA A 210 -16.86 1.29 16.27
C ALA A 210 -17.82 2.42 15.87
N THR A 211 -17.53 3.65 16.30
CA THR A 211 -18.44 4.78 16.12
C THR A 211 -17.68 6.06 15.74
N PHE A 212 -18.40 6.98 15.10
CA PHE A 212 -17.92 8.35 14.87
C PHE A 212 -17.47 9.04 16.17
N ALA A 213 -18.14 8.76 17.30
CA ALA A 213 -17.79 9.37 18.58
C ALA A 213 -16.46 8.84 19.12
N ASP A 214 -16.06 7.62 18.74
CA ASP A 214 -14.77 7.04 19.10
C ASP A 214 -13.66 7.60 18.22
N ALA A 215 -13.89 7.71 16.91
CA ALA A 215 -13.00 8.44 16.01
C ALA A 215 -12.73 9.88 16.47
N LEU A 216 -13.76 10.58 16.94
CA LEU A 216 -13.60 11.93 17.50
C LEU A 216 -12.74 11.95 18.77
N LYS A 217 -12.76 10.91 19.60
CA LYS A 217 -11.89 10.85 20.79
C LYS A 217 -10.44 10.62 20.39
N VAL A 218 -10.19 9.72 19.44
CA VAL A 218 -8.85 9.44 18.94
C VAL A 218 -8.28 10.65 18.22
N GLY A 219 -9.05 11.28 17.31
CA GLY A 219 -8.61 12.51 16.63
C GLY A 219 -8.29 13.66 17.59
N ARG A 220 -9.01 13.81 18.70
CA ARG A 220 -8.66 14.79 19.74
C ARG A 220 -7.40 14.44 20.53
N ALA A 221 -7.06 13.16 20.64
CA ALA A 221 -5.79 12.74 21.23
C ALA A 221 -4.64 13.04 20.26
N CYS A 222 -4.86 12.84 18.96
CA CYS A 222 -3.94 13.26 17.90
C CYS A 222 -3.68 14.79 17.94
N ASP A 223 -4.73 15.59 18.15
CA ASP A 223 -4.62 17.06 18.27
C ASP A 223 -3.69 17.52 19.41
N GLU A 224 -3.52 16.70 20.47
CA GLU A 224 -2.66 17.07 21.61
C GLU A 224 -1.17 17.07 21.27
N TYR A 225 -0.77 16.38 20.19
CA TYR A 225 0.62 16.15 19.79
C TYR A 225 0.88 16.42 18.30
N ASP A 226 0.00 17.21 17.65
CA ASP A 226 0.16 17.64 16.26
C ASP A 226 0.44 16.48 15.27
N TYR A 227 -0.26 15.35 15.45
CA TYR A 227 -0.15 14.21 14.53
C TYR A 227 -0.38 14.64 13.08
N LEU A 228 0.42 14.11 12.16
CA LEU A 228 0.42 14.47 10.75
C LEU A 228 -0.90 14.06 10.06
N TRP A 229 -1.44 12.88 10.39
CA TRP A 229 -2.78 12.49 9.98
C TRP A 229 -3.44 11.44 10.87
N LEU A 230 -4.78 11.41 10.77
CA LEU A 230 -5.63 10.28 11.15
C LEU A 230 -6.20 9.64 9.87
N GLU A 231 -5.87 8.37 9.67
CA GLU A 231 -6.22 7.55 8.50
C GLU A 231 -7.42 6.65 8.79
N ASP A 232 -8.25 6.39 7.77
CA ASP A 232 -9.40 5.46 7.76
C ASP A 232 -9.98 5.10 9.16
N PRO A 233 -10.59 6.07 9.88
CA PRO A 233 -10.67 5.97 11.34
C PRO A 233 -11.72 5.01 11.88
N TYR A 234 -12.87 4.83 11.22
CA TYR A 234 -14.00 4.10 11.81
C TYR A 234 -14.78 3.24 10.82
N ARG A 235 -15.69 2.42 11.34
CA ARG A 235 -16.43 1.36 10.63
C ARG A 235 -17.42 1.80 9.55
N ASP A 236 -17.32 3.02 9.03
CA ASP A 236 -17.98 3.36 7.78
C ASP A 236 -17.25 2.80 6.55
N GLY A 237 -16.08 2.19 6.76
CA GLY A 237 -15.29 1.52 5.74
C GLY A 237 -14.50 2.49 4.85
N GLY A 238 -14.21 3.71 5.31
CA GLY A 238 -13.41 4.68 4.57
C GLY A 238 -14.17 5.33 3.40
N ILE A 239 -15.49 5.19 3.34
CA ILE A 239 -16.30 5.61 2.18
C ILE A 239 -17.35 6.70 2.46
N SER A 240 -17.60 7.08 3.72
CA SER A 240 -18.60 8.13 4.02
C SER A 240 -18.00 9.53 3.96
N GLN A 241 -18.05 10.16 2.77
CA GLN A 241 -17.61 11.55 2.60
C GLN A 241 -18.23 12.52 3.62
N HIS A 242 -19.53 12.35 3.92
CA HIS A 242 -20.22 13.20 4.88
C HIS A 242 -19.71 13.00 6.32
N GLY A 243 -19.38 11.76 6.68
CA GLY A 243 -18.82 11.45 8.00
C GLY A 243 -17.46 12.11 8.17
N HIS A 244 -16.58 11.99 7.19
CA HIS A 244 -15.23 12.56 7.25
C HIS A 244 -15.23 14.09 7.21
N GLN A 245 -16.06 14.72 6.39
CA GLN A 245 -16.27 16.19 6.44
C GLN A 245 -16.63 16.65 7.86
N LYS A 246 -17.59 15.95 8.49
CA LYS A 246 -18.04 16.30 9.83
C LYS A 246 -16.96 16.06 10.89
N LEU A 247 -16.15 15.00 10.76
CA LEU A 247 -15.05 14.72 11.69
C LEU A 247 -14.01 15.84 11.63
N ARG A 248 -13.63 16.24 10.41
CA ARG A 248 -12.68 17.33 10.14
C ARG A 248 -13.13 18.69 10.67
N GLU A 249 -14.43 18.95 10.79
CA GLU A 249 -14.95 20.16 11.45
C GLU A 249 -14.73 20.18 12.98
N LEU A 250 -14.33 19.05 13.59
CA LEU A 250 -14.31 18.84 15.04
C LEU A 250 -12.93 18.51 15.62
N ILE A 251 -11.93 18.26 14.76
CA ILE A 251 -10.53 17.98 15.11
C ILE A 251 -9.62 18.87 14.28
N ASP A 252 -8.41 19.13 14.76
CA ASP A 252 -7.39 19.91 14.06
C ASP A 252 -6.47 19.02 13.21
N THR A 253 -6.31 17.75 13.62
CA THR A 253 -5.53 16.71 12.93
C THR A 253 -6.09 16.45 11.52
N PRO A 254 -5.26 16.51 10.47
CA PRO A 254 -5.68 16.22 9.11
C PRO A 254 -6.23 14.79 8.92
N LEU A 255 -7.20 14.63 8.01
CA LEU A 255 -7.68 13.30 7.63
C LEU A 255 -6.99 12.79 6.36
N LEU A 256 -6.35 11.63 6.46
CA LEU A 256 -5.92 10.84 5.30
C LEU A 256 -7.02 9.83 4.98
N GLN A 257 -7.48 9.81 3.73
CA GLN A 257 -8.59 8.97 3.30
C GLN A 257 -8.30 8.41 1.91
N THR A 258 -9.23 7.58 1.45
CA THR A 258 -9.33 7.01 0.10
C THR A 258 -8.58 5.70 -0.12
N GLU A 259 -8.01 5.07 0.91
CA GLU A 259 -7.43 3.72 0.76
C GLU A 259 -8.48 2.69 0.32
N HIS A 260 -9.72 2.83 0.78
CA HIS A 260 -10.83 1.92 0.47
C HIS A 260 -11.77 2.43 -0.63
N VAL A 261 -11.46 3.59 -1.23
CA VAL A 261 -12.18 4.16 -2.36
C VAL A 261 -11.58 3.60 -3.65
N ARG A 262 -12.39 3.32 -4.69
CA ARG A 262 -11.89 2.64 -5.90
C ARG A 262 -12.02 3.49 -7.16
N GLY A 263 -10.86 3.86 -7.71
CA GLY A 263 -10.71 4.50 -9.01
C GLY A 263 -10.87 6.03 -9.00
N LEU A 264 -10.53 6.63 -10.14
CA LEU A 264 -10.33 8.08 -10.28
C LEU A 264 -11.55 8.94 -9.87
N GLU A 265 -12.76 8.60 -10.33
CA GLU A 265 -13.92 9.48 -10.13
C GLU A 265 -14.32 9.55 -8.65
N PRO A 266 -14.49 8.43 -7.91
CA PRO A 266 -14.77 8.50 -6.49
C PRO A 266 -13.69 9.20 -5.66
N HIS A 267 -12.40 9.03 -6.00
CA HIS A 267 -11.32 9.81 -5.38
C HIS A 267 -11.48 11.32 -5.62
N THR A 268 -11.79 11.69 -6.86
CA THR A 268 -12.04 13.09 -7.23
C THR A 268 -13.22 13.67 -6.46
N ASP A 269 -14.30 12.89 -6.28
CA ASP A 269 -15.47 13.32 -5.50
C ASP A 269 -15.11 13.51 -4.01
N PHE A 270 -14.28 12.64 -3.44
CA PHE A 270 -13.76 12.77 -2.07
C PHE A 270 -12.99 14.08 -1.89
N VAL A 271 -12.04 14.36 -2.78
CA VAL A 271 -11.24 15.59 -2.78
C VAL A 271 -12.12 16.82 -2.97
N ALA A 272 -12.98 16.82 -3.99
CA ALA A 272 -13.82 17.96 -4.33
C ALA A 272 -14.84 18.31 -3.23
N SER A 273 -15.26 17.31 -2.46
CA SER A 273 -16.20 17.51 -1.34
C SER A 273 -15.51 17.98 -0.05
N GLY A 274 -14.18 17.97 0.02
CA GLY A 274 -13.43 18.31 1.23
C GLY A 274 -13.54 17.26 2.33
N ALA A 275 -13.81 16.00 1.96
CA ALA A 275 -13.90 14.86 2.87
C ALA A 275 -12.53 14.30 3.30
N THR A 276 -11.45 14.93 2.86
CA THR A 276 -10.08 14.52 3.14
C THR A 276 -9.13 15.72 3.02
N ASP A 277 -8.03 15.68 3.77
CA ASP A 277 -6.92 16.63 3.69
C ASP A 277 -5.71 16.02 2.96
N PHE A 278 -5.56 14.69 2.99
CA PHE A 278 -4.55 13.91 2.28
C PHE A 278 -5.15 12.73 1.54
N VAL A 279 -4.72 12.50 0.30
CA VAL A 279 -5.30 11.46 -0.57
C VAL A 279 -4.45 10.19 -0.51
N ARG A 280 -5.06 9.02 -0.36
CA ARG A 280 -4.36 7.74 -0.56
C ARG A 280 -4.33 7.38 -2.05
N ALA A 281 -3.23 6.77 -2.50
CA ALA A 281 -3.20 6.06 -3.78
C ALA A 281 -2.43 4.75 -3.64
N ASP A 282 -2.87 3.71 -4.34
CA ASP A 282 -2.16 2.43 -4.39
C ASP A 282 -2.14 1.90 -5.84
N PRO A 283 -0.98 1.70 -6.47
CA PRO A 283 -0.90 1.08 -7.79
C PRO A 283 -1.60 -0.28 -7.86
N GLU A 284 -1.61 -1.10 -6.81
CA GLU A 284 -2.34 -2.35 -6.81
C GLU A 284 -3.86 -2.16 -6.78
N TYR A 285 -4.36 -1.21 -5.99
CA TYR A 285 -5.80 -1.09 -5.71
C TYR A 285 -6.51 -0.08 -6.61
N ASP A 286 -5.79 0.93 -7.12
CA ASP A 286 -6.33 2.02 -7.92
C ASP A 286 -6.17 1.84 -9.43
N GLY A 287 -5.94 0.60 -9.84
CA GLY A 287 -5.85 0.23 -11.25
C GLY A 287 -4.52 0.62 -11.87
N GLY A 288 -3.43 0.38 -11.15
CA GLY A 288 -2.08 0.39 -11.68
C GLY A 288 -1.39 1.73 -11.54
N ILE A 289 -0.17 1.79 -12.06
CA ILE A 289 0.60 3.03 -12.17
C ILE A 289 -0.18 4.06 -12.98
N THR A 290 -0.90 3.63 -14.02
CA THR A 290 -1.78 4.53 -14.80
C THR A 290 -2.87 5.15 -13.93
N GLY A 291 -3.52 4.36 -13.07
CA GLY A 291 -4.59 4.82 -12.20
C GLY A 291 -4.09 5.68 -11.04
N ALA A 292 -3.07 5.20 -10.33
CA ALA A 292 -2.45 5.91 -9.22
C ALA A 292 -1.90 7.28 -9.67
N MET A 293 -1.20 7.35 -10.80
CA MET A 293 -0.69 8.64 -11.28
C MET A 293 -1.80 9.61 -11.69
N LYS A 294 -2.99 9.15 -12.09
CA LYS A 294 -4.15 10.05 -12.29
C LYS A 294 -4.62 10.65 -10.98
N ILE A 295 -4.68 9.85 -9.91
CA ILE A 295 -5.04 10.31 -8.56
C ILE A 295 -4.02 11.34 -8.07
N VAL A 296 -2.71 11.06 -8.23
CA VAL A 296 -1.63 12.00 -7.92
C VAL A 296 -1.86 13.36 -8.58
N ARG A 297 -2.20 13.39 -9.88
CA ARG A 297 -2.44 14.65 -10.60
C ARG A 297 -3.71 15.37 -10.15
N VAL A 298 -4.75 14.63 -9.75
CA VAL A 298 -5.96 15.24 -9.17
C VAL A 298 -5.62 15.89 -7.84
N ALA A 299 -4.99 15.17 -6.91
CA ALA A 299 -4.56 15.72 -5.63
C ALA A 299 -3.68 16.96 -5.83
N GLU A 300 -2.68 16.86 -6.71
CA GLU A 300 -1.77 17.96 -7.06
C GLU A 300 -2.53 19.20 -7.57
N GLY A 301 -3.55 18.99 -8.42
CA GLY A 301 -4.37 20.05 -8.99
C GLY A 301 -5.29 20.75 -7.98
N PHE A 302 -5.70 20.05 -6.93
CA PHE A 302 -6.42 20.63 -5.79
C PHE A 302 -5.48 21.24 -4.74
N GLY A 303 -4.17 21.07 -4.90
CA GLY A 303 -3.17 21.54 -3.94
C GLY A 303 -3.07 20.66 -2.69
N LEU A 304 -3.49 19.40 -2.78
CA LEU A 304 -3.37 18.40 -1.72
C LEU A 304 -2.20 17.45 -1.99
N ASP A 305 -1.73 16.83 -0.92
CA ASP A 305 -0.75 15.78 -0.98
C ASP A 305 -1.41 14.40 -1.17
N VAL A 306 -0.60 13.46 -1.64
CA VAL A 306 -0.98 12.08 -1.92
C VAL A 306 0.05 11.13 -1.30
N GLU A 307 -0.41 10.18 -0.50
CA GLU A 307 0.45 9.19 0.15
C GLU A 307 0.18 7.80 -0.43
N PHE A 308 1.25 7.07 -0.72
CA PHE A 308 1.16 5.75 -1.34
C PHE A 308 0.98 4.66 -0.28
N HIS A 309 -0.04 3.82 -0.44
CA HIS A 309 -0.28 2.68 0.44
C HIS A 309 0.63 1.49 0.08
N ALA A 310 1.13 0.86 1.15
CA ALA A 310 2.02 -0.29 1.18
C ALA A 310 3.40 -0.07 0.53
N PRO A 311 4.40 -0.87 0.91
CA PRO A 311 5.67 -0.92 0.20
C PRO A 311 5.56 -1.72 -1.11
N GLY A 312 6.44 -1.39 -2.05
CA GLY A 312 6.64 -2.14 -3.27
C GLY A 312 7.33 -1.32 -4.37
N PRO A 313 7.87 -1.99 -5.40
CA PRO A 313 8.61 -1.31 -6.45
C PRO A 313 7.70 -0.36 -7.24
N ALA A 314 6.42 -0.71 -7.45
CA ALA A 314 5.49 0.15 -8.17
C ALA A 314 5.23 1.46 -7.42
N GLN A 315 5.10 1.39 -6.10
CA GLN A 315 4.91 2.52 -5.20
C GLN A 315 6.15 3.42 -5.22
N ARG A 316 7.36 2.85 -5.11
CA ARG A 316 8.61 3.63 -5.21
C ARG A 316 8.72 4.36 -6.56
N GLN A 317 8.41 3.69 -7.67
CA GLN A 317 8.41 4.27 -9.01
C GLN A 317 7.39 5.42 -9.15
N CYS A 318 6.18 5.27 -8.60
CA CYS A 318 5.17 6.32 -8.62
C CYS A 318 5.55 7.52 -7.74
N MET A 319 5.98 7.27 -6.51
CA MET A 319 6.36 8.32 -5.55
C MET A 319 7.59 9.11 -6.04
N ALA A 320 8.54 8.45 -6.71
CA ALA A 320 9.68 9.09 -7.35
C ALA A 320 9.28 10.16 -8.40
N ALA A 321 8.12 9.98 -9.04
CA ALA A 321 7.56 10.90 -10.03
C ALA A 321 6.46 11.82 -9.47
N ALA A 322 6.13 11.71 -8.17
CA ALA A 322 5.14 12.53 -7.49
C ALA A 322 5.82 13.59 -6.60
N ARG A 323 5.56 14.87 -6.86
CA ARG A 323 6.13 15.96 -6.05
C ARG A 323 5.41 16.19 -4.72
N ASN A 324 4.15 15.80 -4.63
CA ASN A 324 3.22 16.07 -3.53
C ASN A 324 2.97 14.81 -2.69
N ALA A 325 4.02 14.05 -2.43
CA ALA A 325 3.99 12.88 -1.53
C ALA A 325 5.03 13.09 -0.43
N ASN A 326 4.71 12.79 0.82
CA ASN A 326 5.59 13.11 1.93
C ASN A 326 6.49 11.91 2.26
N TYR A 327 5.89 10.73 2.38
CA TYR A 327 6.60 9.54 2.85
C TYR A 327 6.33 8.29 2.01
N TYR A 328 7.32 7.40 2.00
CA TYR A 328 7.17 6.02 1.59
C TYR A 328 6.76 5.18 2.79
N GLU A 329 5.74 4.35 2.61
CA GLU A 329 5.27 3.43 3.64
C GLU A 329 6.13 2.17 3.68
N LEU A 330 6.88 1.96 4.77
CA LEU A 330 7.54 0.69 5.04
C LEU A 330 6.71 -0.10 6.04
N ALA A 331 6.10 -1.19 5.54
CA ALA A 331 5.05 -1.90 6.25
C ALA A 331 5.05 -3.43 6.04
N LEU A 332 4.40 -4.19 6.92
CA LEU A 332 4.12 -3.82 8.31
C LEU A 332 5.36 -4.12 9.15
N VAL A 333 5.67 -3.33 10.17
CA VAL A 333 6.85 -3.52 11.04
C VAL A 333 6.44 -3.86 12.48
N HIS A 334 7.23 -4.70 13.14
CA HIS A 334 7.01 -5.11 14.53
C HIS A 334 8.37 -5.34 15.19
N PRO A 335 8.56 -5.04 16.50
CA PRO A 335 9.84 -5.26 17.18
C PRO A 335 10.24 -6.75 17.26
N LEU A 336 9.26 -7.67 17.17
CA LEU A 336 9.47 -9.12 17.33
C LEU A 336 9.07 -9.95 16.11
N ALA A 337 8.63 -9.33 15.00
CA ALA A 337 8.17 -10.04 13.81
C ALA A 337 8.75 -9.42 12.55
N ASN A 338 9.02 -10.25 11.54
CA ASN A 338 9.47 -9.76 10.23
C ASN A 338 8.34 -9.08 9.47
N ASN A 339 8.69 -8.17 8.57
CA ASN A 339 7.73 -7.56 7.65
C ASN A 339 7.10 -8.60 6.72
N THR A 340 5.94 -8.26 6.18
CA THR A 340 5.13 -9.16 5.36
C THR A 340 5.64 -9.32 3.92
N GLN A 341 6.92 -9.02 3.65
CA GLN A 341 7.47 -8.97 2.29
C GLN A 341 7.76 -10.38 1.77
N PRO A 342 7.33 -10.71 0.53
CA PRO A 342 7.67 -11.98 -0.09
C PRO A 342 9.16 -12.05 -0.43
N PRO A 343 9.83 -13.21 -0.26
CA PRO A 343 11.24 -13.38 -0.59
C PRO A 343 11.43 -13.65 -2.10
N VAL A 344 10.94 -12.72 -2.94
CA VAL A 344 10.85 -12.89 -4.40
C VAL A 344 11.76 -11.93 -5.17
N TYR A 345 12.53 -11.10 -4.49
CA TYR A 345 13.44 -10.15 -5.12
C TYR A 345 14.87 -10.69 -5.12
N ARG A 346 15.55 -10.56 -6.26
CA ARG A 346 16.99 -10.80 -6.40
C ARG A 346 17.75 -9.48 -6.26
N GLY A 347 19.01 -9.57 -5.84
CA GLY A 347 19.89 -8.41 -5.71
C GLY A 347 19.63 -7.61 -4.42
N ASP A 348 19.76 -6.29 -4.52
CA ASP A 348 19.81 -5.39 -3.36
C ASP A 348 18.47 -4.72 -3.03
N TYR A 349 17.40 -5.04 -3.77
CA TYR A 349 16.06 -4.51 -3.47
C TYR A 349 15.52 -5.13 -2.17
N SER A 350 15.09 -4.27 -1.24
CA SER A 350 14.50 -4.69 0.03
C SER A 350 13.48 -3.67 0.52
N ASP A 351 12.44 -4.16 1.19
CA ASP A 351 11.43 -3.41 1.95
C ASP A 351 11.38 -3.92 3.42
N MET A 352 12.48 -4.50 3.89
CA MET A 352 12.64 -4.92 5.29
C MET A 352 12.99 -3.72 6.18
N PHE A 353 12.78 -3.86 7.49
CA PHE A 353 12.98 -2.80 8.49
C PHE A 353 14.34 -2.09 8.38
N ASP A 354 15.41 -2.84 8.13
CA ASP A 354 16.79 -2.34 8.06
C ASP A 354 17.19 -1.73 6.71
N THR A 355 16.24 -1.52 5.79
CA THR A 355 16.53 -1.02 4.43
C THR A 355 16.74 0.50 4.35
N ILE A 356 16.33 1.26 5.36
CA ILE A 356 16.52 2.72 5.38
C ILE A 356 18.00 3.09 5.54
N ASP A 357 18.43 4.18 4.90
CA ASP A 357 19.76 4.75 5.10
C ASP A 357 19.83 5.67 6.33
N GLU A 358 21.04 6.18 6.64
CA GLU A 358 21.29 7.10 7.77
C GLU A 358 20.44 8.40 7.75
N ARG A 359 19.71 8.66 6.64
CA ARG A 359 18.80 9.81 6.50
C ARG A 359 17.34 9.40 6.60
N GLY A 360 17.05 8.15 6.96
CA GLY A 360 15.69 7.63 7.02
C GLY A 360 15.03 7.52 5.66
N THR A 361 15.81 7.26 4.60
CA THR A 361 15.29 7.18 3.23
C THR A 361 15.58 5.84 2.57
N VAL A 362 14.74 5.47 1.60
CA VAL A 362 14.99 4.33 0.71
C VAL A 362 15.33 4.77 -0.73
N PRO A 363 16.20 4.04 -1.44
CA PRO A 363 16.47 4.31 -2.85
C PRO A 363 15.31 3.85 -3.75
N VAL A 364 15.10 4.58 -4.83
CA VAL A 364 14.22 4.16 -5.94
C VAL A 364 15.04 3.27 -6.90
N PRO A 365 14.53 2.10 -7.31
CA PRO A 365 15.24 1.26 -8.29
C PRO A 365 15.39 1.95 -9.65
N ASP A 366 16.60 1.89 -10.22
CA ASP A 366 17.00 2.63 -11.42
C ASP A 366 17.15 1.76 -12.69
N GLY A 367 16.96 0.44 -12.57
CA GLY A 367 16.93 -0.48 -13.71
C GLY A 367 15.68 -0.34 -14.58
N PRO A 368 15.67 -0.92 -15.80
CA PRO A 368 14.51 -0.86 -16.69
C PRO A 368 13.22 -1.42 -16.07
N GLY A 369 12.08 -0.80 -16.40
CA GLY A 369 10.79 -1.25 -15.87
C GLY A 369 10.63 -0.87 -14.40
N LEU A 370 10.22 -1.84 -13.57
CA LEU A 370 10.17 -1.66 -12.12
C LEU A 370 11.55 -1.52 -11.47
N GLY A 371 12.62 -1.87 -12.21
CA GLY A 371 14.00 -1.83 -11.74
C GLY A 371 14.34 -2.93 -10.73
N VAL A 372 13.54 -3.99 -10.70
CA VAL A 372 13.74 -5.16 -9.82
C VAL A 372 13.79 -6.44 -10.64
N ASP A 373 14.59 -7.39 -10.17
CA ASP A 373 14.66 -8.74 -10.73
C ASP A 373 13.92 -9.71 -9.81
N TYR A 374 12.97 -10.46 -10.37
CA TYR A 374 12.19 -11.44 -9.61
C TYR A 374 12.86 -12.82 -9.58
N ASP A 375 12.75 -13.51 -8.44
CA ASP A 375 13.18 -14.89 -8.28
C ASP A 375 12.09 -15.88 -8.72
N TRP A 376 11.98 -16.07 -10.04
CA TRP A 376 11.01 -17.01 -10.62
C TRP A 376 11.23 -18.46 -10.19
N GLU A 377 12.46 -18.87 -9.85
CA GLU A 377 12.71 -20.21 -9.33
C GLU A 377 12.03 -20.43 -7.97
N TYR A 378 12.05 -19.40 -7.10
CA TYR A 378 11.31 -19.43 -5.85
C TYR A 378 9.80 -19.46 -6.08
N VAL A 379 9.28 -18.61 -6.97
CA VAL A 379 7.84 -18.57 -7.30
C VAL A 379 7.34 -19.92 -7.81
N GLU A 380 8.05 -20.51 -8.76
CA GLU A 380 7.70 -21.81 -9.36
C GLU A 380 7.78 -22.96 -8.33
N ALA A 381 8.79 -22.94 -7.47
CA ALA A 381 8.96 -23.95 -6.42
C ALA A 381 7.86 -23.91 -5.35
N ASN A 382 7.23 -22.75 -5.14
CA ASN A 382 6.20 -22.53 -4.13
C ASN A 382 4.79 -22.29 -4.73
N ALA A 383 4.58 -22.65 -6.00
CA ALA A 383 3.29 -22.50 -6.66
C ALA A 383 2.21 -23.35 -5.96
N THR A 384 1.07 -22.74 -5.60
CA THR A 384 -0.03 -23.39 -4.86
C THR A 384 -1.28 -23.63 -5.69
N GLY A 385 -1.39 -23.02 -6.86
CA GLY A 385 -2.65 -22.91 -7.59
C GLY A 385 -2.53 -23.03 -9.11
N SER A 386 -3.60 -22.62 -9.78
CA SER A 386 -3.74 -22.73 -11.24
C SER A 386 -2.87 -21.69 -11.94
N VAL A 387 -2.00 -22.15 -12.83
CA VAL A 387 -1.42 -21.27 -13.86
C VAL A 387 -2.53 -20.94 -14.85
N HIS A 388 -2.98 -19.69 -14.85
CA HIS A 388 -3.92 -19.21 -15.85
C HIS A 388 -3.13 -18.69 -17.05
N SER A 389 -3.34 -19.31 -18.21
CA SER A 389 -2.68 -18.93 -19.47
C SER A 389 -3.73 -18.51 -20.49
N TYR A 390 -3.45 -17.40 -21.18
CA TYR A 390 -4.27 -16.84 -22.24
C TYR A 390 -3.38 -16.64 -23.48
N GLU A 391 -3.77 -17.19 -24.63
CA GLU A 391 -2.96 -17.28 -25.87
C GLU A 391 -3.76 -16.93 -27.14
#